data_AF-A0A6L8VD63-F1
#
_entry.id   AF-A0A6L8VD63-F1
#
_cell.length_a   1.000
_cell.length_b   1.000
_cell.length_c   1.000
_cell.angle_alpha   90.00
_cell.angle_beta   90.00
_cell.angle_gamma   90.00
#
_symmetry.space_group_name_H-M   'P 1'
#
loop_
_entity.id
_entity.type
_entity.pdbx_description
1 polymer ?
#
loop_
_entity_poly.entity_id
_entity_poly.type
_entity_poly.pdbx_seq_one_letter_code
_entity_poly.pdbx_strand_id
1 'polypeptide(L)'
;MKVHLNFTNKGKLVIENFNNEELIEIFSRYMNTLTKKYAVDVNVPEEANQNIVQDGSFKVVLSNVQCDVDTFFKELGRDIKVPLKKRSEGKLENVFKIQVME
;
A
#
# COMPACT_ATOMS: atom_id res chain seq x y z
N MET A 1 -2.26 -7.48 13.55
CA MET A 1 -0.87 -7.17 13.14
C MET A 1 -0.86 -5.82 12.44
N LYS A 2 -0.05 -4.86 12.89
CA LYS A 2 0.05 -3.54 12.22
C LYS A 2 1.17 -3.60 11.17
N VAL A 3 0.93 -3.03 9.99
CA VAL A 3 1.93 -2.99 8.92
C VAL A 3 1.99 -1.60 8.33
N HIS A 4 3.21 -1.09 8.17
CA HIS A 4 3.48 0.16 7.48
C HIS A 4 4.10 -0.14 6.11
N LEU A 5 3.51 0.42 5.07
CA LEU A 5 4.05 0.43 3.71
C LEU A 5 4.79 1.76 3.53
N ASN A 6 6.09 1.75 3.83
CA ASN A 6 6.92 2.94 3.78
C ASN A 6 7.33 3.23 2.35
N PHE A 7 6.84 4.34 1.77
CA PHE A 7 7.12 4.68 0.39
C PHE A 7 8.62 4.93 0.17
N THR A 8 9.16 4.37 -0.92
CA THR A 8 10.53 4.66 -1.35
C THR A 8 10.61 6.11 -1.84
N ASN A 9 11.81 6.66 -2.05
CA ASN A 9 11.95 8.02 -2.61
C ASN A 9 11.20 8.16 -3.94
N LYS A 10 11.30 7.16 -4.82
CA LYS A 10 10.52 7.13 -6.07
C LYS A 10 9.02 7.00 -5.78
N GLY A 11 8.63 6.16 -4.82
CA GLY A 11 7.23 6.01 -4.41
C GLY A 11 6.62 7.32 -3.91
N LYS A 12 7.36 8.08 -3.07
CA LYS A 12 6.95 9.38 -2.53
C LYS A 12 6.63 10.39 -3.65
N LEU A 13 7.54 10.54 -4.60
CA LEU A 13 7.33 11.41 -5.76
C LEU A 13 6.08 11.05 -6.57
N VAL A 14 5.73 9.76 -6.65
CA VAL A 14 4.54 9.33 -7.38
C VAL A 14 3.27 9.64 -6.61
N ILE A 15 3.23 9.33 -5.30
CA ILE A 15 2.03 9.55 -4.48
C ILE A 15 1.72 11.04 -4.27
N GLU A 16 2.69 11.95 -4.43
CA GLU A 16 2.46 13.40 -4.43
C GLU A 16 1.48 13.86 -5.53
N ASN A 17 1.28 13.04 -6.58
CA ASN A 17 0.33 13.32 -7.67
C ASN A 17 -1.10 12.79 -7.38
N PHE A 18 -1.35 12.36 -6.15
CA PHE A 18 -2.62 11.81 -5.71
C PHE A 18 -3.03 12.50 -4.40
N ASN A 19 -4.33 12.72 -4.25
CA ASN A 19 -4.85 13.08 -2.95
C ASN A 19 -4.99 11.84 -2.06
N ASN A 20 -5.26 12.10 -0.79
CA ASN A 20 -5.30 11.07 0.24
C ASN A 20 -6.45 10.06 0.03
N GLU A 21 -7.62 10.52 -0.38
CA GLU A 21 -8.78 9.67 -0.68
C GLU A 21 -8.50 8.73 -1.85
N GLU A 22 -7.87 9.24 -2.92
CA GLU A 22 -7.45 8.44 -4.07
C GLU A 22 -6.46 7.35 -3.67
N LEU A 23 -5.49 7.66 -2.82
CA LEU A 23 -4.53 6.68 -2.31
C LEU A 23 -5.23 5.61 -1.49
N ILE A 24 -6.13 5.98 -0.57
CA ILE A 24 -6.92 5.04 0.22
C ILE A 24 -7.76 4.14 -0.70
N GLU A 25 -8.44 4.71 -1.69
CA GLU A 25 -9.27 3.95 -2.63
C GLU A 25 -8.44 2.95 -3.44
N ILE A 26 -7.33 3.40 -4.04
CA ILE A 26 -6.44 2.55 -4.85
C ILE A 26 -5.91 1.40 -3.98
N PHE A 27 -5.30 1.71 -2.83
CA PHE A 27 -4.69 0.68 -2.00
C PHE A 27 -5.74 -0.32 -1.48
N SER A 28 -6.88 0.17 -0.99
CA SER A 28 -7.96 -0.69 -0.47
C SER A 28 -8.52 -1.60 -1.55
N ARG A 29 -8.77 -1.09 -2.76
CA ARG A 29 -9.30 -1.88 -3.88
C ARG A 29 -8.37 -3.03 -4.28
N TYR A 30 -7.07 -2.77 -4.35
CA TYR A 30 -6.11 -3.80 -4.74
C TYR A 30 -5.88 -4.81 -3.62
N MET A 31 -5.80 -4.37 -2.36
CA MET A 31 -5.74 -5.28 -1.21
C MET A 31 -6.97 -6.20 -1.15
N ASN A 32 -8.19 -5.65 -1.29
CA ASN A 32 -9.43 -6.43 -1.30
C ASN A 32 -9.53 -7.43 -2.46
N THR A 33 -8.80 -7.18 -3.55
CA THR A 33 -8.71 -8.15 -4.64
C THR A 33 -7.77 -9.28 -4.28
N LEU A 34 -6.65 -8.97 -3.63
CA LEU A 34 -5.66 -9.95 -3.19
C LEU A 34 -6.15 -10.82 -2.03
N THR A 35 -7.00 -10.32 -1.14
CA THR A 35 -7.62 -11.13 -0.06
C THR A 35 -8.48 -12.28 -0.61
N LYS A 36 -8.88 -12.26 -1.89
CA LYS A 36 -9.52 -13.42 -2.55
C LYS A 36 -8.56 -14.57 -2.83
N LYS A 37 -7.25 -14.30 -2.91
CA LYS A 37 -6.19 -15.28 -3.16
C LYS A 37 -5.42 -15.63 -1.88
N TYR A 38 -5.31 -14.69 -0.97
CA TYR A 38 -4.55 -14.80 0.28
C TYR A 38 -5.51 -14.80 1.46
N ALA A 39 -5.41 -15.81 2.32
CA ALA A 39 -6.20 -15.89 3.54
C ALA A 39 -5.70 -14.88 4.58
N VAL A 40 -6.19 -13.64 4.48
CA VAL A 40 -5.92 -12.52 5.37
C VAL A 40 -7.04 -11.50 5.27
N ASP A 41 -7.42 -10.92 6.41
CA ASP A 41 -8.30 -9.76 6.46
C ASP A 41 -7.47 -8.47 6.57
N VAL A 42 -7.88 -7.45 5.83
CA VAL A 42 -7.19 -6.15 5.76
C VAL A 42 -8.15 -5.05 6.19
N ASN A 43 -7.72 -4.23 7.13
CA ASN A 43 -8.36 -2.98 7.48
C ASN A 43 -7.43 -1.80 7.18
N VAL A 44 -7.98 -0.76 6.55
CA VAL A 44 -7.28 0.50 6.24
C VAL A 44 -7.90 1.61 7.10
N PRO A 45 -7.34 1.89 8.28
CA PRO A 45 -7.88 2.91 9.17
C PRO A 45 -7.64 4.31 8.59
N GLU A 46 -8.72 5.04 8.27
CA GLU A 46 -8.65 6.40 7.72
C GLU A 46 -7.91 7.36 8.67
N GLU A 47 -8.18 7.26 9.97
CA GLU A 47 -7.52 8.03 11.03
C GLU A 47 -5.99 7.91 11.02
N ALA A 48 -5.46 6.72 10.71
CA ALA A 48 -4.01 6.50 10.66
C ALA A 48 -3.38 6.96 9.34
N ASN A 49 -4.22 7.25 8.34
CA ASN A 49 -3.84 7.58 6.97
C ASN A 49 -4.32 8.99 6.58
N GLN A 50 -4.51 9.92 7.51
CA GLN A 50 -4.96 11.30 7.20
C GLN A 50 -3.91 12.17 6.48
N ASN A 51 -2.63 11.78 6.48
CA ASN A 51 -1.54 12.56 5.86
C ASN A 51 -0.51 11.65 5.14
N ILE A 52 -0.96 10.76 4.24
CA ILE A 52 -0.11 9.70 3.64
C ILE A 52 1.14 10.28 2.96
N VAL A 53 0.96 11.37 2.20
CA VAL A 53 2.06 12.01 1.46
C VAL A 53 3.11 12.58 2.41
N GLN A 54 2.68 13.29 3.46
CA GLN A 54 3.58 13.87 4.47
C GLN A 54 4.27 12.79 5.30
N ASP A 55 3.53 11.80 5.77
CA ASP A 55 4.06 10.67 6.55
C ASP A 55 5.00 9.81 5.70
N GLY A 56 4.78 9.79 4.38
CA GLY A 56 5.49 8.91 3.46
C GLY A 56 5.28 7.43 3.78
N SER A 57 4.14 7.09 4.39
CA SER A 57 3.76 5.71 4.73
C SER A 57 2.25 5.50 4.60
N PHE A 58 1.87 4.29 4.18
CA PHE A 58 0.49 3.84 4.18
C PHE A 58 0.32 2.77 5.26
N LYS A 59 -0.61 2.97 6.19
CA LYS A 59 -0.72 2.15 7.42
C LYS A 59 -1.94 1.23 7.31
N VAL A 60 -1.73 -0.06 7.57
CA VAL A 60 -2.78 -1.07 7.52
C VAL A 60 -2.76 -1.97 8.74
N VAL A 61 -3.92 -2.52 9.08
CA VAL A 61 -4.07 -3.50 10.15
C VAL A 61 -4.54 -4.81 9.52
N LEU A 62 -3.78 -5.88 9.75
CA LEU A 62 -4.12 -7.23 9.32
C LEU A 62 -4.71 -8.05 10.47
N SER A 63 -5.70 -8.87 10.16
CA SER A 63 -6.29 -9.89 11.04
C SER A 63 -6.48 -11.21 10.29
N ASN A 64 -6.70 -12.31 11.03
CA ASN A 64 -6.90 -13.65 10.46
C ASN A 64 -5.81 -14.05 9.43
N VAL A 65 -4.56 -13.69 9.71
CA VAL A 65 -3.42 -13.88 8.81
C VAL A 65 -3.06 -15.36 8.75
N GLN A 66 -3.30 -16.01 7.62
CA GLN A 66 -2.95 -17.41 7.32
C GLN A 66 -2.14 -17.52 6.01
N CYS A 67 -1.39 -16.47 5.68
CA CYS A 67 -0.53 -16.41 4.52
C CYS A 67 0.82 -15.74 4.84
N ASP A 68 1.76 -15.85 3.91
CA ASP A 68 3.02 -15.10 3.97
C ASP A 68 2.76 -13.60 3.69
N VAL A 69 2.91 -12.77 4.72
CA VAL A 69 2.61 -11.33 4.68
C VAL A 69 3.52 -10.59 3.69
N ASP A 70 4.80 -10.98 3.62
CA ASP A 70 5.75 -10.40 2.69
C ASP A 70 5.35 -10.66 1.23
N THR A 71 4.92 -11.88 0.92
CA THR A 71 4.46 -12.26 -0.43
C THR A 71 3.19 -11.51 -0.80
N PHE A 72 2.23 -11.40 0.12
CA PHE A 72 1.00 -10.62 -0.08
C PHE A 72 1.32 -9.17 -0.49
N PHE A 73 2.17 -8.48 0.28
CA PHE A 73 2.50 -7.08 -0.03
C PHE A 73 3.48 -6.92 -1.19
N LYS A 74 4.31 -7.92 -1.52
CA LYS A 74 5.10 -7.92 -2.76
C LYS A 74 4.21 -8.02 -4.00
N GLU A 75 3.14 -8.82 -3.96
CA GLU A 75 2.14 -8.86 -5.04
C GLU A 75 1.37 -7.54 -5.11
N LEU A 76 0.90 -7.01 -3.97
CA LEU A 76 0.28 -5.68 -3.91
C LEU A 76 1.17 -4.63 -4.58
N GLY A 77 2.45 -4.59 -4.18
CA GLY A 77 3.43 -3.67 -4.70
C GLY A 77 3.61 -3.78 -6.21
N ARG A 78 3.41 -4.94 -6.84
CA ARG A 78 3.44 -5.12 -8.31
C ARG A 78 2.17 -4.56 -8.94
N ASP A 79 1.01 -4.89 -8.39
CA ASP A 79 -0.28 -4.54 -8.98
C ASP A 79 -0.55 -3.03 -8.90
N ILE A 80 -0.23 -2.40 -7.76
CA ILE A 80 -0.46 -0.95 -7.57
C ILE A 80 0.48 -0.08 -8.42
N LYS A 81 1.58 -0.62 -8.96
CA LYS A 81 2.43 0.14 -9.89
C LYS A 81 1.65 0.61 -11.11
N VAL A 82 0.66 -0.17 -11.55
CA VAL A 82 -0.12 0.15 -12.75
C VAL A 82 -0.91 1.45 -12.59
N PRO A 83 -1.78 1.62 -11.57
CA PRO A 83 -2.50 2.88 -11.37
C PRO A 83 -1.57 4.02 -11.00
N LEU A 84 -0.52 3.77 -10.19
CA LEU A 84 0.42 4.82 -9.78
C LEU A 84 1.25 5.36 -10.96
N LYS A 85 1.70 4.50 -11.87
CA LYS A 85 2.47 4.91 -13.05
C LYS A 85 1.70 5.81 -14.01
N LYS A 86 0.37 5.76 -14.04
CA LYS A 86 -0.43 6.60 -14.95
C LYS A 86 -0.23 8.10 -14.72
N ARG A 87 0.26 8.49 -13.54
CA ARG A 87 0.52 9.88 -13.16
C ARG A 87 2.01 10.16 -12.87
N SER A 88 2.91 9.29 -13.33
CA SER A 88 4.36 9.47 -13.13
C SER A 88 5.12 9.27 -14.42
N GLU A 89 6.12 10.12 -14.68
CA GLU A 89 7.07 9.89 -15.77
C GLU A 89 8.17 8.91 -15.33
N GLY A 90 8.48 7.92 -16.17
CA GLY A 90 9.63 7.03 -15.98
C GLY A 90 9.38 5.69 -15.25
N LYS A 91 10.47 5.02 -14.88
CA LYS A 91 10.43 3.67 -14.30
C LYS A 91 10.15 3.70 -12.79
N LEU A 92 8.91 3.37 -12.41
CA LEU A 92 8.55 3.00 -11.03
C LEU A 92 8.87 1.52 -10.78
N GLU A 93 9.95 1.28 -10.03
CA GLU A 93 10.37 -0.05 -9.57
C GLU A 93 9.66 -0.40 -8.27
N ASN A 94 10.28 -0.28 -7.10
CA ASN A 94 9.64 -0.60 -5.82
C ASN A 94 8.93 0.62 -5.24
N VAL A 95 7.63 0.49 -5.01
CA VAL A 95 6.78 1.60 -4.53
C VAL A 95 7.01 1.85 -3.04
N PHE A 96 7.09 0.78 -2.25
CA PHE A 96 7.23 0.85 -0.80
C PHE A 96 8.12 -0.28 -0.27
N LYS A 97 8.54 -0.14 0.99
CA LYS A 97 9.11 -1.18 1.84
C LYS A 97 8.08 -1.60 2.88
N ILE A 98 8.04 -2.88 3.19
CA ILE A 98 7.12 -3.45 4.17
C ILE A 98 7.79 -3.38 5.53
N GLN A 99 7.11 -2.82 6.53
CA GLN A 99 7.53 -2.83 7.93
C GLN A 99 6.39 -3.40 8.75
N VAL A 100 6.57 -4.62 9.27
CA VAL A 100 5.65 -5.22 10.23
C VAL A 100 5.96 -4.62 11.61
N MET A 101 4.93 -4.14 12.29
CA MET A 101 5.02 -3.55 13.62
C MET A 101 4.48 -4.57 14.63
N GLU A 102 5.31 -4.90 15.62
CA GLU A 102 4.95 -5.76 16.77
C GLU A 102 3.93 -5.08 17.70
#